data_AF-A0A0C3KWP7-F1
#
_entry.id   AF-A0A0C3KWP7-F1
#
_cell.length_a   1.000
_cell.length_b   1.000
_cell.length_c   1.000
_cell.angle_alpha   90.00
_cell.angle_beta   90.00
_cell.angle_gamma   90.00
#
_symmetry.space_group_name_H-M   'P 1'
#
loop_
_entity.id
_entity.type
_entity.pdbx_description
1 polymer ?
#
loop_
_entity_poly.entity_id
_entity_poly.type
_entity_poly.pdbx_seq_one_letter_code
_entity_poly.pdbx_strand_id
1 'polypeptide(L)'
;MAATSGRALIDDSPWANWDSGTQNATTGITRNGARSPDAWVRVDTDNSATRQGGHYHDGSVEEELQLWNNTSPQNIREYKQGSTIDWMHEESAERTRKQLLRSQMGLRGVLLPILDSWRMWAVLILTGLSIGYTGGMLDLLVAWLSDLRTGRCMSGLTYNQSTCCNGLDPGEVCYEWVTWGAYFGVTSIAGQSVLQSIVYIGLAVCFAGTAAFLVQSYAPYAFHTGIPEIKAILGGLVLDEFLSPWTLLIKALGLAL
;
A
#
# COMPACT_ATOMS: atom_id res chain seq x y z
N MET A 1 -54.57 26.68 -0.48
CA MET A 1 -55.56 25.85 -1.18
C MET A 1 -54.87 24.59 -1.66
N ALA A 2 -55.42 23.44 -1.26
CA ALA A 2 -55.41 22.10 -1.87
C ALA A 2 -54.13 21.47 -2.45
N ALA A 3 -53.99 20.20 -2.09
CA ALA A 3 -52.99 19.21 -2.48
C ALA A 3 -53.10 18.72 -3.93
N THR A 4 -52.05 18.06 -4.44
CA THR A 4 -52.16 16.67 -4.95
C THR A 4 -50.82 15.98 -5.20
N SER A 5 -50.81 14.72 -4.78
CA SER A 5 -49.97 13.53 -5.03
C SER A 5 -49.26 13.39 -6.39
N GLY A 6 -48.09 12.72 -6.39
CA GLY A 6 -47.48 12.17 -7.60
C GLY A 6 -46.14 11.44 -7.43
N ARG A 7 -46.21 10.16 -7.00
CA ARG A 7 -45.30 9.01 -7.25
C ARG A 7 -43.77 9.15 -7.19
N ALA A 8 -43.20 8.35 -6.28
CA ALA A 8 -41.83 7.87 -6.29
C ALA A 8 -41.49 7.08 -7.57
N LEU A 9 -40.33 7.38 -8.16
CA LEU A 9 -39.59 6.50 -9.07
C LEU A 9 -38.33 6.06 -8.36
N ILE A 10 -38.10 4.76 -8.45
CA ILE A 10 -37.07 3.96 -7.79
C ILE A 10 -35.72 4.29 -8.43
N ASP A 11 -34.73 4.55 -7.56
CA ASP A 11 -33.34 4.82 -7.90
C ASP A 11 -32.64 3.47 -8.17
N ASP A 12 -32.36 3.17 -9.44
CA ASP A 12 -31.56 2.02 -9.86
C ASP A 12 -30.08 2.32 -9.59
N SER A 13 -29.61 1.93 -8.40
CA SER A 13 -28.19 1.99 -8.05
C SER A 13 -27.52 0.60 -8.17
N PRO A 14 -26.35 0.45 -8.84
CA PRO A 14 -25.80 -0.88 -9.20
C PRO A 14 -25.12 -1.67 -8.08
N TRP A 15 -25.23 -1.27 -6.81
CA TRP A 15 -24.40 -1.79 -5.72
C TRP A 15 -25.15 -2.62 -4.67
N ALA A 16 -26.44 -2.91 -4.86
CA ALA A 16 -27.29 -3.54 -3.83
C ALA A 16 -27.38 -5.09 -3.87
N ASN A 17 -26.55 -5.82 -4.64
CA ASN A 17 -26.79 -7.26 -4.88
C ASN A 17 -25.60 -8.22 -4.71
N TRP A 18 -24.56 -7.85 -3.96
CA TRP A 18 -23.39 -8.73 -3.77
C TRP A 18 -23.58 -9.91 -2.78
N ASP A 19 -24.70 -9.99 -2.06
CA ASP A 19 -24.87 -10.98 -0.99
C ASP A 19 -25.58 -12.29 -1.39
N SER A 20 -25.84 -12.54 -2.68
CA SER A 20 -26.59 -13.72 -3.13
C SER A 20 -25.82 -14.71 -4.04
N GLY A 21 -24.48 -14.57 -4.14
CA GLY A 21 -23.68 -15.22 -5.19
C GLY A 21 -22.76 -16.39 -4.83
N THR A 22 -22.90 -17.09 -3.68
CA THR A 22 -21.96 -18.19 -3.31
C THR A 22 -22.59 -19.54 -2.97
N GLN A 23 -23.83 -19.84 -3.38
CA GLN A 23 -24.46 -21.15 -3.08
C GLN A 23 -24.61 -22.13 -4.25
N ASN A 24 -24.18 -21.83 -5.48
CA ASN A 24 -24.41 -22.72 -6.64
C ASN A 24 -23.14 -23.17 -7.36
N ALA A 25 -22.20 -23.79 -6.64
CA ALA A 25 -21.10 -24.54 -7.25
C ALA A 25 -20.87 -25.87 -6.52
N THR A 26 -21.91 -26.70 -6.44
CA THR A 26 -21.73 -28.13 -6.11
C THR A 26 -22.87 -28.94 -6.71
N THR A 27 -22.86 -29.09 -8.03
CA THR A 27 -23.64 -30.12 -8.74
C THR A 27 -22.70 -31.19 -9.27
N GLY A 28 -22.76 -32.37 -8.65
CA GLY A 28 -22.24 -33.61 -9.21
C GLY A 28 -21.22 -34.32 -8.33
N ILE A 29 -21.67 -35.05 -7.31
CA ILE A 29 -21.41 -36.48 -7.11
C ILE A 29 -22.45 -37.02 -6.12
N THR A 30 -22.89 -38.23 -6.38
CA THR A 30 -24.11 -38.93 -5.99
C THR A 30 -24.44 -39.05 -4.50
N ARG A 31 -25.72 -38.87 -4.20
CA ARG A 31 -26.44 -39.07 -2.94
C ARG A 31 -26.75 -40.56 -2.74
N ASN A 32 -26.41 -41.13 -1.58
CA ASN A 32 -27.11 -42.27 -1.01
C ASN A 32 -27.21 -42.11 0.51
N GLY A 33 -28.43 -42.22 1.05
CA GLY A 33 -28.68 -42.51 2.47
C GLY A 33 -29.00 -41.29 3.35
N ALA A 34 -30.30 -41.03 3.54
CA ALA A 34 -30.84 -40.18 4.60
C ALA A 34 -30.75 -40.87 5.97
N ARG A 35 -30.55 -40.11 7.07
CA ARG A 35 -31.35 -40.15 8.33
C ARG A 35 -30.77 -39.25 9.45
N SER A 36 -31.66 -38.41 9.99
CA SER A 36 -31.83 -37.80 11.34
C SER A 36 -30.62 -37.52 12.27
N PRO A 37 -30.60 -36.35 12.95
CA PRO A 37 -29.67 -36.06 14.04
C PRO A 37 -30.08 -36.83 15.30
N ASP A 38 -29.16 -36.92 16.27
CA ASP A 38 -29.31 -37.51 17.62
C ASP A 38 -28.75 -38.93 17.78
N ALA A 39 -27.41 -39.04 17.83
CA ALA A 39 -26.75 -40.20 18.41
C ALA A 39 -25.39 -39.80 19.01
N TRP A 40 -25.39 -39.47 20.30
CA TRP A 40 -24.17 -39.49 21.10
C TRP A 40 -23.70 -40.95 21.16
N VAL A 41 -22.57 -41.25 20.53
CA VAL A 41 -21.95 -42.58 20.59
C VAL A 41 -21.41 -42.79 22.01
N ARG A 42 -22.19 -43.51 22.81
CA ARG A 42 -21.76 -44.15 24.04
C ARG A 42 -20.83 -45.30 23.62
N VAL A 43 -19.54 -45.20 23.95
CA VAL A 43 -18.59 -46.31 23.77
C VAL A 43 -18.76 -47.23 24.97
N ASP A 44 -19.35 -48.40 24.72
CA ASP A 44 -19.45 -49.49 25.69
C ASP A 44 -18.05 -50.06 25.95
N THR A 45 -17.65 -50.08 27.21
CA THR A 45 -16.44 -50.77 27.68
C THR A 45 -16.82 -52.16 28.16
N ASP A 46 -16.61 -53.18 27.33
CA ASP A 46 -16.61 -54.58 27.75
C ASP A 46 -15.22 -55.22 27.52
N ASN A 47 -14.51 -55.34 28.64
CA ASN A 47 -13.63 -56.41 29.12
C ASN A 47 -12.94 -57.35 28.10
N SER A 48 -11.59 -57.34 28.09
CA SER A 48 -10.73 -58.49 28.48
C SER A 48 -9.29 -58.41 27.91
N ALA A 49 -8.33 -58.50 28.83
CA ALA A 49 -6.97 -59.02 28.69
C ALA A 49 -6.16 -58.70 27.41
N THR A 50 -5.28 -57.69 27.48
CA THR A 50 -3.82 -57.91 27.31
C THR A 50 -3.04 -56.69 27.79
N ARG A 51 -2.08 -56.92 28.71
CA ARG A 51 -1.00 -55.97 29.00
C ARG A 51 -0.15 -55.82 27.73
N GLN A 52 -0.27 -54.71 27.03
CA GLN A 52 0.82 -54.16 26.25
C GLN A 52 0.87 -52.66 26.52
N GLY A 53 1.89 -52.22 27.25
CA GLY A 53 2.23 -50.82 27.37
C GLY A 53 2.66 -50.34 26.00
N GLY A 54 1.79 -49.61 25.32
CA GLY A 54 2.15 -48.87 24.12
C GLY A 54 3.17 -47.80 24.51
N HIS A 55 4.43 -48.03 24.13
CA HIS A 55 5.42 -46.97 24.06
C HIS A 55 4.85 -45.88 23.15
N TYR A 56 4.47 -44.75 23.74
CA TYR A 56 4.32 -43.52 22.97
C TYR A 56 5.70 -43.26 22.35
N HIS A 57 5.79 -43.33 21.02
CA HIS A 57 7.02 -43.02 20.32
C HIS A 57 7.33 -41.54 20.57
N ASP A 58 8.24 -41.30 21.51
CA ASP A 58 8.87 -40.01 21.82
C ASP A 58 9.55 -39.36 20.60
N GLY A 59 9.70 -40.13 19.50
CA GLY A 59 10.25 -39.66 18.24
C GLY A 59 9.43 -38.57 17.55
N SER A 60 8.10 -38.50 17.71
CA SER A 60 7.30 -37.46 17.02
C SER A 60 7.46 -36.08 17.68
N VAL A 61 7.58 -36.06 19.00
CA VAL A 61 7.76 -34.83 19.77
C VAL A 61 9.20 -34.35 19.65
N GLU A 62 10.16 -35.28 19.62
CA GLU A 62 11.56 -34.95 19.31
C GLU A 62 11.73 -34.48 17.86
N GLU A 63 11.05 -35.05 16.87
CA GLU A 63 11.04 -34.55 15.48
C GLU A 63 10.38 -33.17 15.35
N GLU A 64 9.24 -32.93 16.01
CA GLU A 64 8.63 -31.60 16.07
C GLU A 64 9.54 -30.60 16.78
N LEU A 65 10.08 -30.93 17.95
CA LEU A 65 11.02 -30.08 18.69
C LEU A 65 12.31 -29.84 17.91
N GLN A 66 12.80 -30.80 17.12
CA GLN A 66 13.94 -30.63 16.22
C GLN A 66 13.60 -29.77 15.00
N LEU A 67 12.38 -29.85 14.46
CA LEU A 67 11.88 -28.90 13.45
C LEU A 67 11.86 -27.49 14.04
N TRP A 68 11.33 -27.31 15.25
CA TRP A 68 11.35 -26.02 15.96
C TRP A 68 12.76 -25.56 16.35
N ASN A 69 13.68 -26.45 16.71
CA ASN A 69 15.06 -26.13 17.11
C ASN A 69 15.99 -25.83 15.92
N ASN A 70 15.80 -26.53 14.79
CA ASN A 70 16.44 -26.18 13.51
C ASN A 70 15.87 -24.89 12.92
N THR A 71 14.65 -24.52 13.33
CA THR A 71 14.06 -23.20 13.08
C THR A 71 14.45 -22.25 14.22
N SER A 72 15.74 -21.96 14.36
CA SER A 72 16.17 -20.83 15.19
C SER A 72 15.43 -19.54 14.76
N PRO A 73 15.33 -18.50 15.62
CA PRO A 73 14.35 -17.39 15.56
C PRO A 73 14.48 -16.40 14.38
N GLN A 74 15.04 -16.83 13.26
CA GLN A 74 15.48 -16.03 12.13
C GLN A 74 15.02 -16.62 10.78
N ASN A 75 14.32 -17.76 10.76
CA ASN A 75 13.72 -18.25 9.52
C ASN A 75 12.43 -17.47 9.25
N ILE A 76 12.59 -16.20 8.85
CA ILE A 76 11.51 -15.40 8.29
C ILE A 76 10.92 -16.23 7.16
N ARG A 77 9.70 -16.73 7.35
CA ARG A 77 9.02 -17.47 6.29
C ARG A 77 8.77 -16.48 5.16
N GLU A 78 9.59 -16.57 4.13
CA GLU A 78 9.47 -15.70 2.96
C GLU A 78 8.17 -16.07 2.25
N TYR A 79 7.18 -15.20 2.39
CA TYR A 79 5.93 -15.36 1.68
C TYR A 79 6.17 -15.10 0.20
N LYS A 80 5.68 -16.00 -0.65
CA LYS A 80 5.77 -15.80 -2.10
C LYS A 80 4.79 -14.72 -2.52
N GLN A 81 5.14 -13.93 -3.53
CA GLN A 81 4.26 -12.98 -4.19
C GLN A 81 2.90 -13.63 -4.54
N GLY A 82 1.80 -12.99 -4.11
CA GLY A 82 0.44 -13.46 -4.32
C GLY A 82 -0.07 -14.53 -3.35
N SER A 83 0.72 -14.91 -2.33
CA SER A 83 0.26 -15.78 -1.24
C SER A 83 -0.49 -14.99 -0.17
N THR A 84 -1.22 -15.70 0.69
CA THR A 84 -1.93 -15.11 1.82
C THR A 84 -1.18 -15.36 3.12
N ILE A 85 -1.07 -14.34 3.97
CA ILE A 85 -0.47 -14.42 5.29
C ILE A 85 -1.32 -15.31 6.20
N ASP A 86 -0.67 -16.25 6.87
CA ASP A 86 -1.31 -17.07 7.90
C ASP A 86 -1.16 -16.40 9.28
N TRP A 87 -2.11 -15.53 9.61
CA TRP A 87 -2.13 -14.78 10.87
C TRP A 87 -2.14 -15.68 12.11
N MET A 88 -2.77 -16.85 12.04
CA MET A 88 -2.84 -17.77 13.19
C MET A 88 -1.45 -18.30 13.54
N HIS A 89 -0.68 -18.69 12.53
CA HIS A 89 0.70 -19.12 12.72
C HIS A 89 1.58 -17.97 13.23
N GLU A 90 1.55 -16.81 12.59
CA GLU A 90 2.34 -15.62 12.98
C GLU A 90 2.05 -15.18 14.42
N GLU A 91 0.78 -15.13 14.81
CA GLU A 91 0.39 -14.80 16.18
C GLU A 91 0.90 -15.83 17.20
N SER A 92 0.85 -17.13 16.87
CA SER A 92 1.34 -18.19 17.75
C SER A 92 2.85 -18.11 17.96
N ALA A 93 3.60 -17.83 16.89
CA ALA A 93 5.04 -17.63 16.93
C ALA A 93 5.41 -16.39 17.77
N GLU A 94 4.70 -15.28 17.55
CA GLU A 94 4.94 -14.02 18.27
C GLU A 94 4.62 -14.12 19.77
N ARG A 95 3.58 -14.88 20.16
CA ARG A 95 3.27 -15.17 21.57
C ARG A 95 4.40 -15.92 22.25
N THR A 96 4.95 -16.92 21.57
CA THR A 96 6.10 -17.71 22.08
C THR A 96 7.34 -16.83 22.25
N ARG A 97 7.64 -15.98 21.26
CA ARG A 97 8.75 -15.00 21.34
C ARG A 97 8.59 -14.07 22.55
N LYS A 98 7.40 -13.51 22.76
CA LYS A 98 7.10 -12.61 23.88
C LYS A 98 7.21 -13.31 25.24
N GLN A 99 6.82 -14.58 25.34
CA GLN A 99 6.99 -15.37 26.56
C GLN A 99 8.48 -15.57 26.90
N LEU A 100 9.31 -15.91 25.91
CA LEU A 100 10.76 -16.07 26.07
C LEU A 100 11.48 -14.77 26.46
N LEU A 101 11.01 -13.61 25.97
CA LEU A 101 11.54 -12.31 26.35
C LEU A 101 11.18 -11.91 27.79
N ARG A 102 9.98 -12.27 28.24
CA ARG A 102 9.50 -11.99 29.60
C ARG A 102 10.09 -12.92 30.67
N SER A 103 10.53 -14.11 30.29
CA SER A 103 11.15 -15.06 31.22
C SER A 103 12.62 -14.75 31.55
N GLN A 104 13.24 -13.79 30.86
CA GLN A 104 14.61 -13.35 31.12
C GLN A 104 14.72 -12.65 32.48
N MET A 105 15.69 -13.03 33.29
CA MET A 105 15.92 -12.44 34.61
C MET A 105 16.94 -11.28 34.58
N GLY A 106 16.82 -10.37 35.54
CA GLY A 106 17.77 -9.26 35.74
C GLY A 106 17.50 -8.02 34.88
N LEU A 107 18.50 -7.13 34.76
CA LEU A 107 18.39 -5.86 34.02
C LEU A 107 18.02 -6.07 32.54
N ARG A 108 18.51 -7.14 31.92
CA ARG A 108 18.17 -7.52 30.53
C ARG A 108 16.68 -7.85 30.36
N GLY A 109 16.06 -8.46 31.37
CA GLY A 109 14.62 -8.73 31.38
C GLY A 109 13.75 -7.48 31.43
N VAL A 110 14.27 -6.36 31.93
CA VAL A 110 13.58 -5.06 31.92
C VAL A 110 13.88 -4.27 30.64
N LEU A 111 15.14 -4.26 30.19
CA LEU A 111 15.55 -3.48 29.02
C LEU A 111 14.99 -4.05 27.71
N LEU A 112 14.97 -5.37 27.51
CA LEU A 112 14.53 -5.99 26.25
C LEU A 112 13.06 -5.73 25.92
N PRO A 113 12.08 -5.84 26.86
CA PRO A 113 10.69 -5.49 26.57
C PRO A 113 10.47 -4.01 26.30
N ILE A 114 11.21 -3.13 26.98
CA ILE A 114 11.18 -1.69 26.69
C ILE A 114 11.71 -1.44 25.28
N LEU A 115 12.82 -2.12 24.93
CA LEU A 115 13.39 -2.07 23.60
C LEU A 115 12.44 -2.65 22.52
N ASP A 116 11.62 -3.65 22.82
CA ASP A 116 10.63 -4.15 21.86
C ASP A 116 9.47 -3.16 21.68
N SER A 117 9.10 -2.47 22.75
CA SER A 117 7.97 -1.52 22.76
C SER A 117 8.26 -0.25 21.96
N TRP A 118 9.46 0.34 22.02
CA TRP A 118 9.77 1.57 21.25
C TRP A 118 9.90 1.32 19.75
N ARG A 119 10.15 0.08 19.30
CA ARG A 119 10.32 -0.22 17.87
C ARG A 119 9.09 0.19 17.06
N MET A 120 7.90 -0.07 17.58
CA MET A 120 6.64 0.36 16.94
C MET A 120 6.54 1.88 16.86
N TRP A 121 6.88 2.58 17.95
CA TRP A 121 6.89 4.06 17.97
C TRP A 121 7.89 4.66 16.98
N ALA A 122 9.09 4.08 16.86
CA ALA A 122 10.09 4.53 15.90
C ALA A 122 9.60 4.38 14.45
N VAL A 123 8.96 3.24 14.12
CA VAL A 123 8.38 3.03 12.79
C VAL A 123 7.29 4.06 12.48
N LEU A 124 6.41 4.38 13.44
CA LEU A 124 5.37 5.40 13.27
C LEU A 124 5.95 6.81 13.03
N ILE A 125 6.99 7.18 13.79
CA ILE A 125 7.64 8.49 13.62
C ILE A 125 8.36 8.58 12.28
N LEU A 126 9.11 7.54 11.89
CA LEU A 126 9.85 7.51 10.63
C LEU A 126 8.92 7.52 9.41
N THR A 127 7.82 6.77 9.45
CA THR A 127 6.83 6.77 8.37
C THR A 127 6.16 8.13 8.23
N GLY A 128 5.78 8.77 9.34
CA GLY A 128 5.23 10.13 9.34
C GLY A 128 6.18 11.17 8.75
N LEU A 129 7.45 11.15 9.14
CA LEU A 129 8.49 12.01 8.56
C LEU A 129 8.67 11.77 7.06
N SER A 130 8.62 10.51 6.64
CA SER A 130 8.78 10.13 5.23
C SER A 130 7.61 10.61 4.37
N ILE A 131 6.38 10.48 4.87
CA ILE A 131 5.18 10.99 4.19
C ILE A 131 5.23 12.52 4.09
N GLY A 132 5.60 13.20 5.18
CA GLY A 132 5.76 14.66 5.19
C GLY A 132 6.84 15.16 4.22
N TYR A 133 8.00 14.51 4.22
CA TYR A 133 9.10 14.82 3.28
C TYR A 133 8.67 14.64 1.82
N THR A 134 8.01 13.51 1.52
CA THR A 134 7.55 13.21 0.16
C THR A 134 6.48 14.22 -0.28
N GLY A 135 5.52 14.55 0.59
CA GLY A 135 4.50 15.57 0.31
C GLY A 135 5.10 16.94 0.03
N GLY A 136 6.04 17.40 0.87
CA GLY A 136 6.72 18.68 0.65
C GLY A 136 7.55 18.72 -0.64
N MET A 137 8.20 17.60 -1.01
CA MET A 137 8.90 17.50 -2.29
C MET A 137 7.93 17.54 -3.48
N LEU A 138 6.78 16.90 -3.38
CA LEU A 138 5.74 16.94 -4.42
C LEU A 138 5.23 18.35 -4.65
N ASP A 139 4.89 19.08 -3.58
CA ASP A 139 4.39 20.45 -3.67
C ASP A 139 5.41 21.37 -4.35
N LEU A 140 6.70 21.23 -3.99
CA LEU A 140 7.77 22.00 -4.62
C LEU A 140 7.94 21.66 -6.10
N LEU A 141 7.93 20.37 -6.45
CA LEU A 141 8.09 19.90 -7.83
C LEU A 141 6.92 20.35 -8.71
N VAL A 142 5.67 20.22 -8.23
CA VAL A 142 4.47 20.64 -8.96
C VAL A 142 4.49 22.15 -9.22
N ALA A 143 4.82 22.94 -8.20
CA ALA A 143 4.95 24.39 -8.36
C ALA A 143 6.04 24.74 -9.39
N TRP A 144 7.22 24.13 -9.28
CA TRP A 144 8.32 24.38 -10.21
C TRP A 144 7.99 23.95 -11.65
N LEU A 145 7.40 22.76 -11.86
CA LEU A 145 7.01 22.27 -13.19
C LEU A 145 5.87 23.08 -13.81
N SER A 146 4.95 23.58 -12.98
CA SER A 146 3.91 24.52 -13.42
C SER A 146 4.52 25.81 -13.94
N ASP A 147 5.42 26.40 -13.15
CA ASP A 147 6.05 27.67 -13.50
C ASP A 147 6.97 27.53 -14.71
N LEU A 148 7.71 26.42 -14.82
CA LEU A 148 8.60 26.12 -15.95
C LEU A 148 7.86 26.07 -17.29
N ARG A 149 6.57 25.67 -17.31
CA ARG A 149 5.75 25.71 -18.53
C ARG A 149 5.44 27.13 -19.00
N THR A 150 5.42 28.10 -18.09
CA THR A 150 5.07 29.50 -18.41
C THR A 150 6.30 30.36 -18.67
N GLY A 151 7.42 30.09 -18.01
CA GLY A 151 8.64 30.85 -18.17
C GLY A 151 9.78 30.38 -17.27
N ARG A 152 10.76 31.27 -17.07
CA ARG A 152 11.92 31.03 -16.20
C ARG A 152 12.40 32.33 -15.57
N CYS A 153 13.15 32.19 -14.50
CA CYS A 153 13.90 33.30 -13.92
C CYS A 153 15.12 33.63 -14.79
N MET A 154 15.53 34.91 -14.88
CA MET A 154 16.77 35.28 -15.59
C MET A 154 17.98 34.65 -14.90
N SER A 155 18.05 34.76 -13.58
CA SER A 155 19.12 34.20 -12.73
C SER A 155 19.34 32.68 -12.83
N GLY A 156 18.33 31.89 -13.24
CA GLY A 156 18.48 30.44 -13.42
C GLY A 156 17.17 29.68 -13.61
N LEU A 157 17.25 28.42 -14.05
CA LEU A 157 16.08 27.56 -14.32
C LEU A 157 15.54 26.84 -13.08
N THR A 158 16.34 26.74 -12.01
CA THR A 158 16.01 25.96 -10.80
C THR A 158 15.13 26.71 -9.79
N TYR A 159 14.74 27.94 -10.11
CA TYR A 159 13.89 28.77 -9.25
C TYR A 159 12.45 28.72 -9.76
N ASN A 160 11.50 28.52 -8.85
CA ASN A 160 10.08 28.72 -9.14
C ASN A 160 9.76 30.23 -9.22
N GLN A 161 8.59 30.57 -9.73
CA GLN A 161 8.19 31.96 -9.94
C GLN A 161 8.08 32.71 -8.62
N SER A 162 7.50 32.09 -7.59
CA SER A 162 7.37 32.70 -6.27
C SER A 162 8.72 33.05 -5.65
N THR A 163 9.72 32.16 -5.78
CA THR A 163 11.07 32.43 -5.25
C THR A 163 11.81 33.47 -6.07
N CYS A 164 11.64 33.45 -7.41
CA CYS A 164 12.25 34.43 -8.31
C CYS A 164 11.76 35.86 -8.03
N CYS A 165 10.47 36.01 -7.70
CA CYS A 165 9.83 37.29 -7.45
C CYS A 165 9.68 37.61 -5.94
N ASN A 166 10.49 36.97 -5.09
CA ASN A 166 10.48 37.23 -3.65
C ASN A 166 10.80 38.70 -3.36
N GLY A 167 9.99 39.35 -2.53
CA GLY A 167 10.22 40.72 -2.06
C GLY A 167 9.46 41.81 -2.83
N LEU A 168 8.64 41.44 -3.81
CA LEU A 168 7.68 42.35 -4.45
C LEU A 168 6.33 42.32 -3.72
N ASP A 169 5.69 43.49 -3.60
CA ASP A 169 4.35 43.59 -3.05
C ASP A 169 3.29 43.07 -4.05
N PRO A 170 2.13 42.56 -3.57
CA PRO A 170 1.08 42.04 -4.45
C PRO A 170 0.57 43.13 -5.39
N GLY A 171 0.82 42.95 -6.69
CA GLY A 171 0.44 43.90 -7.75
C GLY A 171 1.62 44.56 -8.46
N GLU A 172 2.84 44.38 -7.95
CA GLU A 172 4.05 44.80 -8.66
C GLU A 172 4.45 43.82 -9.76
N VAL A 173 4.97 44.35 -10.88
CA VAL A 173 5.38 43.54 -12.03
C VAL A 173 6.78 42.99 -11.79
N CYS A 174 6.93 41.67 -11.81
CA CYS A 174 8.22 41.01 -11.70
C CYS A 174 8.96 41.02 -13.04
N TYR A 175 10.02 41.81 -13.14
CA TYR A 175 10.85 41.92 -14.36
C TYR A 175 11.87 40.78 -14.52
N GLU A 176 12.23 40.10 -13.43
CA GLU A 176 13.19 39.00 -13.43
C GLU A 176 12.60 37.70 -14.03
N TRP A 177 11.26 37.59 -14.05
CA TRP A 177 10.56 36.46 -14.64
C TRP A 177 10.32 36.69 -16.13
N VAL A 178 10.86 35.79 -16.96
CA VAL A 178 10.81 35.90 -18.42
C VAL A 178 9.99 34.74 -18.99
N THR A 179 8.93 35.08 -19.72
CA THR A 179 8.12 34.09 -20.45
C THR A 179 8.87 33.55 -21.67
N TRP A 180 8.52 32.35 -22.11
CA TRP A 180 9.14 31.76 -23.29
C TRP A 180 8.99 32.63 -24.54
N GLY A 181 7.81 33.23 -24.74
CA GLY A 181 7.57 34.18 -25.84
C GLY A 181 8.54 35.37 -25.85
N ALA A 182 8.84 35.94 -24.67
CA ALA A 182 9.80 37.04 -24.53
C ALA A 182 11.25 36.58 -24.70
N TYR A 183 11.59 35.39 -24.20
CA TYR A 183 12.92 34.80 -24.29
C TYR A 183 13.38 34.59 -25.74
N PHE A 184 12.49 34.12 -26.62
CA PHE A 184 12.81 33.92 -28.04
C PHE A 184 12.83 35.22 -28.87
N GLY A 185 12.64 36.40 -28.25
CA GLY A 185 12.86 37.71 -28.90
C GLY A 185 11.87 38.07 -30.00
N VAL A 186 10.68 37.45 -30.04
CA VAL A 186 9.65 37.74 -31.04
C VAL A 186 8.93 39.03 -30.65
N THR A 187 8.94 40.05 -31.50
CA THR A 187 8.32 41.37 -31.21
C THR A 187 6.86 41.49 -31.66
N SER A 188 6.38 40.57 -32.50
CA SER A 188 4.98 40.55 -32.95
C SER A 188 4.06 39.94 -31.89
N ILE A 189 2.98 40.64 -31.52
CA ILE A 189 1.95 40.17 -30.57
C ILE A 189 1.44 38.76 -30.91
N ALA A 190 1.09 38.51 -32.18
CA ALA A 190 0.57 37.22 -32.60
C ALA A 190 1.63 36.11 -32.50
N GLY A 191 2.88 36.41 -32.87
CA GLY A 191 3.99 35.46 -32.79
C GLY A 191 4.36 35.08 -31.35
N GLN A 192 4.32 36.03 -30.42
CA GLN A 192 4.58 35.74 -29.00
C GLN A 192 3.55 34.76 -28.43
N SER A 193 2.25 34.99 -28.66
CA SER A 193 1.18 34.13 -28.15
C SER A 193 1.22 32.72 -28.73
N VAL A 194 1.48 32.60 -30.03
CA VAL A 194 1.61 31.29 -30.70
C VAL A 194 2.83 30.54 -30.16
N LEU A 195 3.98 31.19 -30.08
CA LEU A 195 5.21 30.56 -29.58
C LEU A 195 5.05 30.10 -28.13
N GLN A 196 4.49 30.96 -27.28
CA GLN A 196 4.21 30.63 -25.88
C GLN A 196 3.35 29.37 -25.78
N SER A 197 2.30 29.28 -26.61
CA SER A 197 1.41 28.12 -26.63
C SER A 197 2.11 26.84 -27.10
N ILE A 198 2.95 26.93 -28.13
CA ILE A 198 3.72 25.78 -28.65
C ILE A 198 4.70 25.26 -27.59
N VAL A 199 5.45 26.16 -26.93
CA VAL A 199 6.40 25.77 -25.88
C VAL A 199 5.66 25.17 -24.69
N TYR A 200 4.55 25.78 -24.27
CA TYR A 200 3.72 25.28 -23.17
C TYR A 200 3.23 23.84 -23.45
N ILE A 201 2.65 23.61 -24.62
CA ILE A 201 2.16 22.27 -25.02
C ILE A 201 3.32 21.30 -25.20
N GLY A 202 4.42 21.72 -25.81
CA GLY A 202 5.60 20.90 -26.02
C GLY A 202 6.20 20.41 -24.71
N LEU A 203 6.37 21.29 -23.72
CA LEU A 203 6.85 20.93 -22.39
C LEU A 203 5.86 20.00 -21.68
N ALA A 204 4.55 20.26 -21.76
CA ALA A 204 3.53 19.38 -21.18
C ALA A 204 3.57 17.96 -21.77
N VAL A 205 3.71 17.83 -23.09
CA VAL A 205 3.85 16.52 -23.76
C VAL A 205 5.16 15.83 -23.36
N CYS A 206 6.24 16.58 -23.22
CA CYS A 206 7.52 16.03 -22.76
C CYS A 206 7.41 15.49 -21.33
N PHE A 207 6.81 16.24 -20.40
CA PHE A 207 6.64 15.79 -19.01
C PHE A 207 5.74 14.55 -18.93
N ALA A 208 4.59 14.57 -19.60
CA ALA A 208 3.71 13.42 -19.68
C ALA A 208 4.42 12.19 -20.32
N GLY A 209 5.21 12.41 -21.36
CA GLY A 209 6.01 11.36 -22.00
C GLY A 209 7.06 10.77 -21.07
N THR A 210 7.77 11.61 -20.30
CA THR A 210 8.74 11.14 -19.30
C THR A 210 8.07 10.36 -18.18
N ALA A 211 6.92 10.82 -17.68
CA ALA A 211 6.14 10.11 -16.67
C ALA A 211 5.72 8.71 -17.17
N ALA A 212 5.18 8.63 -18.39
CA ALA A 212 4.79 7.36 -19.00
C ALA A 212 5.98 6.41 -19.21
N PHE A 213 7.16 6.95 -19.57
CA PHE A 213 8.38 6.17 -19.73
C PHE A 213 8.90 5.64 -18.37
N LEU A 214 8.92 6.48 -17.34
CA LEU A 214 9.35 6.13 -15.98
C LEU A 214 8.49 5.00 -15.41
N VAL A 215 7.17 5.10 -15.54
CA VAL A 215 6.23 4.06 -15.04
C VAL A 215 6.44 2.74 -15.77
N GLN A 216 6.56 2.75 -17.11
CA GLN A 216 6.73 1.52 -17.89
C GLN A 216 8.08 0.83 -17.66
N SER A 217 9.15 1.60 -17.48
CA SER A 217 10.51 1.05 -17.37
C SER A 217 10.85 0.54 -15.98
N TYR A 218 10.38 1.23 -14.93
CA TYR A 218 10.81 0.93 -13.56
C TYR A 218 9.73 0.35 -12.65
N ALA A 219 8.44 0.59 -12.92
CA ALA A 219 7.36 0.13 -12.05
C ALA A 219 6.08 -0.21 -12.85
N PRO A 220 6.09 -1.27 -13.67
CA PRO A 220 4.91 -1.69 -14.44
C PRO A 220 3.75 -2.17 -13.56
N TYR A 221 3.95 -2.34 -12.25
CA TYR A 221 2.91 -2.68 -11.27
C TYR A 221 2.34 -1.45 -10.53
N ALA A 222 2.82 -0.24 -10.83
CA ALA A 222 2.35 1.01 -10.22
C ALA A 222 1.12 1.61 -10.93
N PHE A 223 0.41 0.83 -11.75
CA PHE A 223 -0.81 1.30 -12.39
C PHE A 223 -1.92 1.57 -11.35
N HIS A 224 -2.74 2.58 -11.64
CA HIS A 224 -3.92 2.94 -10.83
C HIS A 224 -3.63 3.64 -9.49
N THR A 225 -4.71 3.98 -8.77
CA THR A 225 -4.67 4.75 -7.52
C THR A 225 -3.89 4.05 -6.40
N GLY A 226 -3.77 2.72 -6.42
CA GLY A 226 -3.13 1.95 -5.35
C GLY A 226 -4.09 1.55 -4.21
N ILE A 227 -5.33 2.06 -4.23
CA ILE A 227 -6.34 1.79 -3.21
C ILE A 227 -6.75 0.30 -3.17
N PRO A 228 -7.07 -0.37 -4.30
CA PRO A 228 -7.44 -1.78 -4.25
C PRO A 228 -6.29 -2.68 -3.80
N GLU A 229 -5.05 -2.35 -4.15
CA GLU A 229 -3.84 -3.09 -3.76
C GLU A 229 -3.59 -2.97 -2.25
N ILE A 230 -3.67 -1.76 -1.68
CA ILE A 230 -3.56 -1.55 -0.24
C ILE A 230 -4.67 -2.32 0.50
N LYS A 231 -5.90 -2.31 -0.02
CA LYS A 231 -7.00 -3.09 0.55
C LYS A 231 -6.71 -4.60 0.52
N ALA A 232 -6.09 -5.10 -0.54
CA ALA A 232 -5.70 -6.51 -0.65
C ALA A 232 -4.62 -6.87 0.39
N ILE A 233 -3.62 -6.00 0.59
CA ILE A 233 -2.58 -6.19 1.61
C ILE A 233 -3.17 -6.21 3.02
N LEU A 234 -4.09 -5.28 3.32
CA LEU A 234 -4.81 -5.28 4.60
C LEU A 234 -5.69 -6.52 4.78
N GLY A 235 -6.14 -7.13 3.68
CA GLY A 235 -6.85 -8.42 3.67
C GLY A 235 -5.95 -9.64 3.85
N GLY A 236 -4.62 -9.46 3.93
CA GLY A 236 -3.64 -10.52 4.12
C GLY A 236 -2.98 -11.03 2.85
N LEU A 237 -3.16 -10.39 1.70
CA LEU A 237 -2.44 -10.75 0.46
C LEU A 237 -1.02 -10.16 0.46
N VAL A 238 -0.03 -10.97 0.09
CA VAL A 238 1.37 -10.55 0.00
C VAL A 238 1.68 -10.01 -1.40
N LEU A 239 2.05 -8.72 -1.45
CA LEU A 239 2.41 -7.97 -2.66
C LEU A 239 3.70 -7.16 -2.42
N ASP A 240 4.84 -7.84 -2.40
CA ASP A 240 6.14 -7.24 -2.04
C ASP A 240 6.62 -6.21 -3.08
N GLU A 241 6.32 -6.45 -4.35
CA GLU A 241 6.68 -5.53 -5.45
C GLU A 241 5.98 -4.17 -5.33
N PHE A 242 4.79 -4.10 -4.72
CA PHE A 242 4.05 -2.85 -4.54
C PHE A 242 4.63 -1.98 -3.42
N LEU A 243 5.19 -2.61 -2.37
CA LEU A 243 5.75 -1.94 -1.18
C LEU A 243 7.21 -1.48 -1.37
N SER A 244 7.78 -1.66 -2.56
CA SER A 244 9.16 -1.26 -2.85
C SER A 244 9.35 0.27 -2.73
N PRO A 245 10.42 0.75 -2.08
CA PRO A 245 10.70 2.20 -2.01
C PRO A 245 10.81 2.85 -3.40
N TRP A 246 11.22 2.08 -4.40
CA TRP A 246 11.31 2.53 -5.78
C TRP A 246 9.95 2.83 -6.40
N THR A 247 8.93 2.00 -6.15
CA THR A 247 7.58 2.24 -6.68
C THR A 247 6.97 3.49 -6.08
N LEU A 248 7.20 3.74 -4.79
CA LEU A 248 6.78 4.97 -4.11
C LEU A 248 7.41 6.20 -4.75
N LEU A 249 8.73 6.18 -5.00
CA LEU A 249 9.44 7.28 -5.63
C LEU A 249 8.92 7.57 -7.04
N ILE A 250 8.74 6.53 -7.86
CA ILE A 250 8.25 6.67 -9.24
C ILE A 250 6.81 7.18 -9.25
N LYS A 251 5.95 6.71 -8.34
CA LYS A 251 4.57 7.17 -8.23
C LYS A 251 4.51 8.64 -7.80
N ALA A 252 5.36 9.06 -6.88
CA ALA A 252 5.50 10.46 -6.51
C ALA A 252 5.94 11.32 -7.72
N LEU A 253 7.05 10.96 -8.38
CA LEU A 253 7.53 11.72 -9.54
C LEU A 253 6.54 11.75 -10.70
N GLY A 254 5.90 10.61 -11.01
CA GLY A 254 4.90 10.51 -12.06
C GLY A 254 3.61 11.28 -11.78
N LEU A 255 3.30 11.58 -10.51
CA LEU A 255 2.18 12.46 -10.15
C LEU A 255 2.54 13.95 -10.30
N ALA A 256 3.81 14.31 -10.16
CA ALA A 256 4.27 15.70 -10.27
C ALA A 256 4.48 16.15 -11.72
N LEU A 257 4.94 15.22 -12.59
CA LEU A 257 5.19 15.41 -14.03
C LEU A 257 3.90 15.49 -14.84
#